data_AF-A0A1H4WSV5-F1
#
_entry.id   AF-A0A1H4WSV5-F1
#
_cell.length_a   1.000
_cell.length_b   1.000
_cell.length_c   1.000
_cell.angle_alpha   90.00
_cell.angle_beta   90.00
_cell.angle_gamma   90.00
#
_symmetry.space_group_name_H-M   'P 1'
#
loop_
_entity.id
_entity.type
_entity.pdbx_description
1 polymer ?
#
loop_
_entity_poly.entity_id
_entity_poly.type
_entity_poly.pdbx_seq_one_letter_code
_entity_poly.pdbx_strand_id
1 'polypeptide(L)' 'MVAGRRGAECESCGAPYGTWVASLGMALCAECERAGAAHPTRDPVLVGDVLADSPVLLALWRSHEPRTA' A
#
# COMPACT_ATOMS: atom_id res chain seq x y z
N MET A 1 7.29 13.90 21.20
CA MET A 1 7.47 13.85 19.72
C MET A 1 8.86 13.34 19.43
N VAL A 2 9.02 12.04 19.21
CA VAL A 2 10.29 11.44 18.75
C VAL A 2 10.05 11.00 17.32
N ALA A 3 10.72 11.65 16.38
CA ALA A 3 10.70 11.23 14.98
C ALA A 3 11.41 9.88 14.87
N GLY A 4 10.62 8.80 14.90
CA GLY A 4 11.11 7.44 14.72
C GLY A 4 11.86 7.35 13.39
N ARG A 5 13.14 6.97 13.46
CA ARG A 5 14.00 6.73 12.31
C ARG A 5 13.31 5.68 11.43
N ARG A 6 12.76 6.12 10.29
CA ARG A 6 12.08 5.28 9.32
C ARG A 6 13.04 4.17 8.93
N GLY A 7 12.74 2.92 9.28
CA GLY A 7 13.59 1.79 8.93
C GLY A 7 13.59 1.62 7.41
N ALA A 8 14.57 2.21 6.73
CA ALA A 8 14.80 2.03 5.31
C ALA A 8 15.49 0.69 5.01
N GLU A 9 15.79 -0.10 6.04
CA GLU A 9 16.64 -1.28 6.01
C GLU A 9 15.87 -2.50 6.50
N CYS A 10 16.15 -3.66 5.90
CA CYS A 10 15.58 -4.94 6.27
C CYS A 10 16.13 -5.43 7.61
N GLU A 11 15.24 -5.74 8.56
CA GLU A 11 15.60 -6.26 9.88
C GLU A 11 16.35 -7.60 9.85
N SER A 12 16.29 -8.35 8.75
CA SER A 12 16.96 -9.66 8.62
C SER A 12 18.33 -9.61 7.97
N CYS A 13 18.61 -8.69 7.05
CA CYS A 13 19.87 -8.65 6.31
C CYS A 13 20.53 -7.26 6.28
N GLY A 14 19.89 -6.24 6.84
CA GLY A 14 20.40 -4.86 6.89
C GLY A 14 20.40 -4.14 5.53
N ALA A 15 20.07 -4.82 4.44
CA ALA A 15 19.99 -4.21 3.12
C ALA A 15 18.80 -3.23 3.05
N PRO A 16 18.90 -2.14 2.26
CA PRO A 16 17.78 -1.24 2.08
C PRO A 16 16.56 -1.98 1.50
N TYR A 17 15.35 -1.59 1.92
CA TYR A 17 14.13 -2.09 1.32
C TYR A 17 14.06 -1.71 -0.17
N GLY A 18 13.53 -2.63 -0.97
CA GLY A 18 13.30 -2.41 -2.39
C GLY A 18 12.06 -1.56 -2.66
N THR A 19 11.71 -1.45 -3.94
CA THR A 19 10.56 -0.67 -4.41
C THR A 19 9.25 -1.21 -3.83
N TRP A 20 8.32 -0.30 -3.51
CA TRP A 20 6.94 -0.64 -3.12
C TRP A 20 6.22 -1.40 -4.25
N VAL A 21 5.60 -2.53 -3.93
CA VAL A 21 4.83 -3.34 -4.88
C VAL A 21 3.34 -3.17 -4.62
N ALA A 22 2.65 -2.44 -5.51
CA ALA A 22 1.24 -2.08 -5.33
C ALA A 22 0.32 -3.30 -5.24
N SER A 23 0.58 -4.36 -6.01
CA SER A 23 -0.22 -5.60 -5.97
C SER A 23 -0.12 -6.36 -4.65
N LEU A 24 0.96 -6.16 -3.90
CA LEU A 24 1.18 -6.80 -2.60
C LEU A 24 0.91 -5.86 -1.43
N GLY A 25 0.68 -4.58 -1.68
CA GLY A 25 0.45 -3.56 -0.64
C GLY A 25 1.63 -3.41 0.32
N MET A 26 2.86 -3.74 -0.10
CA MET A 26 4.05 -3.66 0.74
C MET A 26 5.34 -3.48 -0.07
N ALA A 27 6.39 -3.01 0.59
CA ALA A 27 7.76 -3.05 0.07
C ALA A 27 8.43 -4.38 0.44
N LEU A 28 9.18 -4.98 -0.49
CA LEU A 28 9.95 -6.19 -0.25
C LEU A 28 11.44 -5.85 -0.17
N CYS A 29 12.21 -6.60 0.61
CA CYS A 29 13.66 -6.54 0.50
C CYS A 29 14.09 -7.13 -0.85
N ALA A 30 14.93 -6.42 -1.61
CA ALA A 30 15.40 -6.88 -2.92
C ALA A 30 16.28 -8.16 -2.83
N GLU A 31 16.98 -8.36 -1.71
CA GLU A 31 17.94 -9.46 -1.56
C GLU A 31 17.32 -10.73 -1.00
N CYS A 32 16.44 -10.60 0.01
CA CYS A 32 15.88 -11.77 0.70
C CYS A 32 14.39 -12.00 0.42
N GLU A 33 13.78 -11.17 -0.44
CA GLU A 33 12.35 -11.15 -0.79
C GLU A 33 11.38 -11.12 0.40
N ARG A 34 11.92 -10.95 1.61
CA ARG A 34 11.13 -10.94 2.83
C ARG A 34 10.36 -9.62 2.89
N ALA A 35 9.10 -9.74 3.30
CA ALA A 35 8.21 -8.64 3.64
C ALA A 35 9.00 -7.55 4.37
N GLY A 36 9.19 -6.42 3.71
CA GLY A 36 9.75 -5.27 4.37
C GLY A 36 8.74 -4.79 5.38
N ALA A 37 9.13 -4.82 6.66
CA ALA A 37 8.29 -4.42 7.78
C ALA A 37 8.06 -2.89 7.84
N ALA A 38 7.93 -2.25 6.68
CA ALA A 38 7.29 -0.94 6.61
C ALA A 38 5.78 -1.18 6.73
N HIS A 39 5.31 -1.40 7.97
CA HIS A 39 3.90 -1.31 8.29
C HIS A 39 3.39 0.03 7.73
N PRO A 40 2.39 0.02 6.84
CA PRO A 40 1.93 1.24 6.22
C PRO A 40 1.50 2.21 7.33
N THR A 41 1.90 3.49 7.22
CA THR A 41 1.62 4.50 8.26
C THR A 41 0.12 4.67 8.51
N ARG A 42 -0.71 4.20 7.58
CA ARG A 42 -2.16 4.10 7.70
C ARG A 42 -2.59 2.69 7.30
N ASP A 43 -3.63 2.21 7.96
CA ASP A 43 -4.28 0.96 7.59
C ASP A 43 -4.83 1.09 6.15
N PRO A 44 -4.42 0.21 5.22
CA PRO A 44 -4.89 0.26 3.85
C PRO A 44 -6.38 -0.12 3.79
N VAL A 45 -7.20 0.80 3.28
CA VAL A 45 -8.64 0.58 3.13
C VAL A 45 -8.94 0.00 1.74
N LEU A 46 -9.71 -1.08 1.68
CA LEU A 46 -10.18 -1.65 0.42
C LEU A 46 -11.24 -0.73 -0.19
N VAL A 47 -11.00 -0.26 -1.41
CA VAL A 47 -11.95 0.60 -2.14
C VAL A 47 -13.31 -0.09 -2.31
N GLY A 48 -13.32 -1.41 -2.52
CA GLY A 48 -14.55 -2.19 -2.61
C GLY A 48 -15.45 -2.06 -1.38
N ASP A 49 -14.87 -2.06 -0.18
CA ASP A 49 -15.62 -1.94 1.07
C ASP A 49 -16.21 -0.54 1.23
N VAL A 50 -15.45 0.51 0.91
CA VAL A 50 -15.92 1.91 0.94
C VAL A 50 -17.07 2.15 -0.05
N LEU A 51 -16.99 1.54 -1.24
CA LEU A 51 -18.03 1.65 -2.26
C LEU A 51 -19.28 0.83 -1.90
N ALA A 52 -19.13 -0.30 -1.20
CA ALA A 52 -20.25 -1.10 -0.72
C ALA A 52 -21.08 -0.34 0.33
N ASP A 53 -20.42 0.42 1.21
CA ASP A 53 -21.06 1.21 2.26
C ASP A 53 -21.67 2.54 1.76
N SER A 54 -21.41 2.94 0.51
CA SER A 54 -21.91 4.19 -0.03
C SER A 54 -22.40 4.08 -1.48
N PRO A 55 -23.73 4.01 -1.71
CA PRO A 55 -24.29 3.93 -3.06
C PRO A 55 -23.99 5.19 -3.89
N VAL A 56 -23.78 6.34 -3.23
CA VAL A 56 -23.39 7.60 -3.89
C VAL A 56 -21.96 7.51 -4.43
N LEU A 57 -21.01 7.02 -3.63
CA LEU A 57 -19.63 6.86 -4.08
C LEU A 57 -19.52 5.80 -5.18
N LEU A 58 -20.29 4.71 -5.09
CA LEU A 58 -20.36 3.70 -6.15
C LEU A 58 -20.88 4.28 -7.47
N ALA A 59 -21.93 5.10 -7.43
CA ALA A 59 -22.48 5.75 -8.62
C ALA A 59 -21.49 6.74 -9.26
N LEU A 60 -20.78 7.53 -8.44
CA LEU A 60 -19.75 8.45 -8.90
C LEU A 60 -18.55 7.71 -9.51
N TRP A 61 -18.11 6.63 -8.88
CA TRP A 61 -16.99 5.82 -9.37
C TRP A 61 -17.31 5.18 -10.73
N ARG A 62 -18.50 4.59 -10.91
CA ARG A 62 -18.96 4.07 -12.21
C ARG A 62 -19.07 5.15 -13.29
N SER A 63 -19.38 6.38 -12.90
CA SER A 63 -19.46 7.52 -13.82
C SER A 63 -18.07 8.04 -14.21
N HIS A 64 -17.06 7.74 -13.40
CA HIS A 64 -15.68 8.17 -13.57
C HIS A 64 -14.82 7.17 -14.36
N GLU A 65 -15.22 5.89 -14.49
CA GLU A 65 -14.52 4.98 -15.40
C GLU A 65 -14.43 5.63 -16.79
N PRO A 66 -13.21 5.92 -17.30
CA PRO A 66 -13.08 6.43 -18.64
C PRO A 66 -13.66 5.36 -19.55
N ARG A 67 -14.62 5.75 -20.40
CA ARG A 67 -15.01 4.93 -21.56
C ARG A 67 -13.76 4.74 -22.40
N THR A 68 -12.99 3.69 -22.13
CA THR A 68 -11.98 3.18 -23.04
C THR A 68 -12.74 2.55 -24.20
N ALA A 69 -13.04 3.41 -25.19
CA ALA A 69 -13.34 2.99 -26.54
C ALA A 69 -12.08 2.40 -27.19
#